data_AF-A0A1G9RUG7-F1
#
_entry.id   AF-A0A1G9RUG7-F1
#
_cell.length_a   1.000
_cell.length_b   1.000
_cell.length_c   1.000
_cell.angle_alpha   90.00
_cell.angle_beta   90.00
_cell.angle_gamma   90.00
#
_symmetry.space_group_name_H-M   'P 1'
#
loop_
_entity.id
_entity.type
_entity.pdbx_description
1 polymer ?
#
loop_
_entity_poly.entity_id
_entity_poly.type
_entity_poly.pdbx_seq_one_letter_code
_entity_poly.pdbx_strand_id
1 'polypeptide(L)' 'MIVTASFVLGIAICGLKSARACLFAGTGLLALAGANGDWIQAAAAIGAYNMGVALMICGAIAIGLERDR' A
#
# COMPACT_ATOMS: atom_id res chain seq x y z
N MET A 1 4.07 2.10 -15.09
CA MET A 1 2.63 2.14 -14.71
C MET A 1 2.33 1.37 -13.43
N ILE A 2 2.85 0.15 -13.22
CA ILE A 2 2.56 -0.65 -12.00
C ILE A 2 2.97 0.05 -10.69
N VAL A 3 4.15 0.67 -10.64
CA VAL A 3 4.68 1.37 -9.44
C VAL A 3 3.71 2.45 -8.96
N THR A 4 3.27 3.32 -9.87
CA THR A 4 2.31 4.38 -9.56
C THR A 4 0.96 3.82 -9.11
N ALA A 5 0.47 2.77 -9.78
CA ALA A 5 -0.78 2.11 -9.40
C ALA A 5 -0.71 1.48 -8.01
N SER A 6 0.40 0.80 -7.68
CA SER A 6 0.65 0.22 -6.36
C SER A 6 0.75 1.28 -5.27
N PHE A 7 1.40 2.41 -5.55
CA PHE A 7 1.44 3.55 -4.62
C PHE A 7 0.05 4.11 -4.32
N VAL A 8 -0.75 4.38 -5.35
CA VAL A 8 -2.13 4.88 -5.19
C VAL A 8 -3.01 3.84 -4.47
N LEU A 9 -2.82 2.55 -4.75
CA LEU A 9 -3.49 1.47 -4.04
C LEU A 9 -3.15 1.49 -2.54
N GLY A 10 -1.88 1.70 -2.19
CA GLY A 10 -1.44 1.86 -0.80
C GLY A 10 -2.16 3.00 -0.08
N ILE A 11 -2.28 4.15 -0.74
CA ILE A 11 -3.03 5.31 -0.21
C ILE A 11 -4.50 4.94 -0.01
N ALA A 12 -5.15 4.38 -1.04
CA ALA A 12 -6.58 4.09 -1.02
C ALA A 12 -6.96 3.06 0.05
N ILE A 13 -6.20 1.96 0.16
CA ILE A 13 -6.46 0.90 1.12
C ILE A 13 -6.20 1.36 2.55
N CYS A 14 -5.17 2.20 2.77
CA CYS A 14 -4.92 2.77 4.08
C CYS A 14 -6.07 3.69 4.55
N GLY A 15 -6.78 4.34 3.61
CA GLY A 15 -7.99 5.11 3.87
C GLY A 15 -9.16 4.31 4.46
N LEU A 16 -9.18 2.98 4.29
CA LEU A 16 -10.20 2.11 4.90
C LEU A 16 -10.02 1.94 6.42
N LYS A 17 -8.98 2.54 7.01
CA LYS A 17 -8.67 2.48 8.46
C LYS A 17 -8.62 1.04 9.01
N SER A 18 -8.23 0.08 8.18
CA SER A 18 -8.17 -1.34 8.55
C SER A 18 -6.80 -1.93 8.23
N ALA A 19 -6.03 -2.25 9.26
CA ALA A 19 -4.73 -2.90 9.10
C ALA A 19 -4.83 -4.23 8.34
N ARG A 20 -5.94 -4.97 8.52
CA ARG A 20 -6.20 -6.21 7.78
C ARG A 20 -6.36 -5.96 6.29
N ALA A 21 -7.08 -4.90 5.91
CA ALA A 21 -7.22 -4.53 4.49
C ALA A 21 -5.86 -4.22 3.86
N CYS A 22 -4.98 -3.50 4.58
CA CYS A 22 -3.61 -3.23 4.10
C CYS A 22 -2.80 -4.53 3.91
N LEU A 23 -2.93 -5.49 4.82
CA LEU A 23 -2.23 -6.77 4.69
C LEU A 23 -2.76 -7.58 3.50
N PHE A 24 -4.08 -7.70 3.33
CA PHE A 24 -4.69 -8.45 2.22
C PHE A 24 -4.39 -7.83 0.86
N ALA A 25 -4.40 -6.50 0.75
CA ALA A 25 -4.07 -5.83 -0.51
C ALA A 25 -2.59 -5.99 -0.86
N GLY A 26 -1.69 -5.88 0.12
CA GLY A 26 -0.25 -6.07 -0.08
C GLY A 26 0.09 -7.50 -0.50
N THR A 27 -0.49 -8.50 0.15
CA THR A 27 -0.28 -9.92 -0.23
C THR A 27 -0.88 -10.24 -1.59
N GLY A 28 -2.08 -9.74 -1.89
CA GLY A 28 -2.71 -9.88 -3.20
C GLY A 28 -1.88 -9.26 -4.32
N LEU A 29 -1.34 -8.06 -4.10
CA LEU A 29 -0.46 -7.38 -5.06
C LEU A 29 0.83 -8.17 -5.29
N LEU A 30 1.45 -8.71 -4.23
CA LEU A 30 2.67 -9.52 -4.35
C LEU A 30 2.40 -10.80 -5.13
N ALA A 31 1.29 -11.47 -4.85
CA ALA A 31 0.90 -12.68 -5.56
C ALA A 31 0.65 -12.41 -7.06
N LEU A 32 -0.07 -11.32 -7.39
CA LEU A 32 -0.31 -10.94 -8.79
C LEU A 32 0.97 -10.54 -9.52
N ALA A 33 1.82 -9.74 -8.88
CA ALA A 33 3.04 -9.27 -9.50
C ALA A 33 4.06 -10.40 -9.67
N GLY A 34 4.19 -11.27 -8.66
CA GLY A 34 5.05 -12.46 -8.71
C GLY A 34 4.57 -13.53 -9.69
N ALA A 35 3.26 -13.66 -9.92
CA ALA A 35 2.70 -14.60 -10.90
C ALA A 35 3.15 -14.33 -12.34
N ASN A 36 3.55 -13.09 -12.65
CA ASN A 36 4.08 -12.72 -13.97
C ASN A 36 5.58 -13.06 -14.14
N GLY A 37 6.24 -13.61 -13.11
CA GLY A 37 7.63 -14.07 -13.17
C GLY A 37 8.70 -12.98 -13.09
N ASP A 38 8.33 -11.69 -13.17
CA ASP A 38 9.25 -10.57 -12.98
C ASP A 38 9.29 -10.12 -11.52
N TRP A 39 10.24 -10.69 -10.77
CA TRP A 39 10.45 -10.39 -9.36
C TRP A 39 10.98 -8.97 -9.08
N ILE A 40 11.65 -8.34 -10.05
CA ILE A 40 12.13 -6.96 -9.92
C ILE A 40 10.92 -6.03 -9.95
N GLN A 41 10.01 -6.25 -10.91
CA GLN A 41 8.77 -5.50 -11.01
C GLN A 41 7.85 -5.74 -9.81
N ALA A 42 7.80 -6.97 -9.28
CA ALA A 42 7.05 -7.29 -8.07
C ALA A 42 7.60 -6.59 -6.81
N ALA A 43 8.92 -6.58 -6.64
CA ALA A 43 9.57 -5.87 -5.54
C ALA A 43 9.31 -4.36 -5.63
N ALA A 44 9.40 -3.78 -6.83
CA ALA A 44 9.11 -2.37 -7.06
C ALA A 44 7.64 -2.02 -6.76
N ALA A 45 6.70 -2.89 -7.15
CA ALA A 45 5.27 -2.73 -6.85
C ALA A 45 4.99 -2.75 -5.34
N ILE A 46 5.57 -3.70 -4.60
CA ILE A 46 5.39 -3.78 -3.14
C ILE A 46 6.07 -2.65 -2.40
N GLY A 47 7.27 -2.24 -2.84
CA GLY A 47 7.93 -1.05 -2.32
C GLY A 47 7.06 0.20 -2.46
N ALA A 48 6.50 0.42 -3.65
CA ALA A 48 5.62 1.55 -3.93
C ALA A 48 4.33 1.52 -3.11
N TYR A 49 3.71 0.34 -2.98
CA TYR A 49 2.55 0.13 -2.11
C TYR A 49 2.82 0.52 -0.66
N ASN A 50 3.93 0.03 -0.09
CA ASN A 50 4.32 0.33 1.28
C ASN A 50 4.63 1.82 1.48
N MET A 51 5.24 2.49 0.49
CA MET A 51 5.43 3.94 0.53
C MET A 51 4.11 4.71 0.54
N GLY A 52 3.10 4.28 -0.24
CA GLY A 52 1.76 4.88 -0.23
C GLY A 52 1.04 4.72 1.11
N VAL A 53 1.14 3.53 1.71
CA VAL A 53 0.61 3.27 3.07
C VAL A 53 1.31 4.16 4.10
N ALA A 54 2.64 4.22 4.08
CA ALA A 54 3.42 5.04 5.00
C ALA A 54 3.09 6.52 4.87
N LEU A 55 2.93 7.04 3.64
CA LEU A 55 2.52 8.42 3.39
C LEU A 55 1.18 8.74 4.05
N MET A 56 0.18 7.86 3.93
CA MET A 56 -1.13 8.06 4.55
C MET A 56 -1.06 8.02 6.08
N ILE A 57 -0.27 7.11 6.65
CA ILE A 57 -0.08 7.04 8.11
C ILE A 57 0.61 8.31 8.62
N CYS A 58 1.72 8.72 8.00
CA CYS A 58 2.42 9.96 8.35
C CYS A 58 1.53 11.19 8.16
N GLY A 59 0.75 11.22 7.07
CA GLY A 59 -0.22 12.27 6.81
C GLY A 59 -1.27 12.35 7.91
N ALA A 60 -1.89 11.22 8.27
CA ALA A 60 -2.88 11.15 9.34
C ALA A 60 -2.33 11.63 10.69
N ILE A 61 -1.08 11.30 11.02
CA ILE A 61 -0.37 11.81 12.21
C ILE A 61 -0.21 13.33 12.13
N ALA A 62 0.28 13.85 11.00
CA ALA A 62 0.54 15.27 10.83
C ALA A 62 -0.72 16.15 10.95
N ILE A 63 -1.91 15.61 10.64
CA ILE A 63 -3.19 16.32 10.76
C ILE A 63 -4.03 15.89 11.97
N GLY A 64 -3.46 15.13 12.91
CA GLY A 64 -4.11 14.76 14.17
C GLY A 64 -5.29 13.79 14.03
N LEU A 65 -5.36 13.00 12.95
CA LEU A 65 -6.41 11.99 12.72
C LEU A 65 -6.12 10.64 13.40
N GLU A 66 -5.20 10.63 14.36
CA GLU A 66 -4.60 9.44 14.97
C GLU A 66 -5.63 8.53 15.66
N ARG A 67 -6.75 9.12 16.12
CA ARG A 67 -7.91 8.43 16.67
C ARG A 67 -8.98 9.44 17.07
N ASP A 68 -10.16 9.35 16.48
CA ASP A 68 -11.37 9.55 17.27
C ASP A 68 -11.46 8.34 18.20
N ARG A 69 -11.28 8.57 19.50
CA ARG A 69 -11.58 7.59 20.54
C ARG A 69 -12.58 8.22 21.48
#